data_AF-H8MHR6-F1
#
_entry.id   AF-H8MHR6-F1
#
_cell.length_a   1.000
_cell.length_b   1.000
_cell.length_c   1.000
_cell.angle_alpha   90.00
_cell.angle_beta   90.00
_cell.angle_gamma   90.00
#
_symmetry.space_group_name_H-M   'P 1'
#
loop_
_entity.id
_entity.type
_entity.pdbx_description
1 polymer ?
#
loop_
_entity_poly.entity_id
_entity_poly.type
_entity_poly.pdbx_seq_one_letter_code
_entity_poly.pdbx_strand_id
1 'polypeptide(L)'
;MSTLPPRQRLGHLMRSLAKHLPGQLEGLLENARFKDGAAALQRLADPTHAEKALARMSPEEAGWLADLLTERWSWIADIQLEPEVAIVAPEELWIGAEPIRLPLSLAAVGLDEGFEAVWEGAVLPSPPASSATLLARPPEGKAPGIAKVRAQVRASVKGQRCVLIAQVQVALRRPSVVVSDDRRRLLAQDHAGRPAVGCRLEIGPDVHLTGAGGLVELEVPAPPGVSLKLEGIPAGRIPGDNP
;
A
#
# COMPACT_ATOMS: atom_id res chain seq x y z
N MET A 1 -17.77 0.03 -8.08
CA MET A 1 -16.66 0.58 -7.26
C MET A 1 -15.36 -0.05 -7.75
N SER A 2 -14.30 0.73 -7.95
CA SER A 2 -13.02 0.25 -8.49
C SER A 2 -12.31 -0.68 -7.49
N THR A 3 -11.74 -1.78 -7.97
CA THR A 3 -10.97 -2.74 -7.17
C THR A 3 -9.52 -2.30 -6.94
N LEU A 4 -9.08 -1.19 -7.54
CA LEU A 4 -7.72 -0.68 -7.43
C LEU A 4 -7.43 -0.19 -6.00
N PRO A 5 -6.18 -0.37 -5.50
CA PRO A 5 -5.73 0.25 -4.25
C PRO A 5 -5.99 1.78 -4.24
N PRO A 6 -6.37 2.39 -3.11
CA PRO A 6 -6.90 3.77 -3.09
C PRO A 6 -5.99 4.82 -3.74
N ARG A 7 -4.69 4.83 -3.42
CA ARG A 7 -3.72 5.75 -4.02
C ARG A 7 -3.56 5.54 -5.53
N GLN A 8 -3.54 4.29 -5.98
CA GLN A 8 -3.47 3.96 -7.40
C GLN A 8 -4.78 4.32 -8.13
N ARG A 9 -5.94 4.09 -7.50
CA ARG A 9 -7.24 4.53 -8.00
C ARG A 9 -7.28 6.03 -8.22
N LEU A 10 -6.82 6.82 -7.26
CA LEU A 10 -6.77 8.28 -7.38
C LEU A 10 -5.83 8.72 -8.51
N GLY A 11 -4.60 8.19 -8.55
CA GLY A 11 -3.65 8.49 -9.63
C GLY A 11 -4.18 8.11 -11.01
N HIS A 12 -4.81 6.95 -11.12
CA HIS A 12 -5.47 6.49 -12.35
C HIS A 12 -6.62 7.42 -12.78
N LEU A 13 -7.46 7.84 -11.84
CA LEU A 13 -8.55 8.77 -12.08
C LEU A 13 -8.03 10.13 -12.56
N MET A 14 -6.98 10.67 -11.92
CA MET A 14 -6.36 11.94 -12.31
C MET A 14 -5.79 11.89 -13.73
N ARG A 15 -5.10 10.81 -14.10
CA ARG A 15 -4.58 10.61 -15.47
C ARG A 15 -5.71 10.53 -16.50
N SER A 16 -6.76 9.77 -16.19
CA SER A 16 -7.92 9.62 -17.08
C SER A 16 -8.65 10.95 -17.25
N LEU A 17 -8.83 11.70 -16.16
CA LEU A 17 -9.49 13.00 -16.16
C LEU A 17 -8.69 14.02 -16.97
N ALA A 18 -7.36 14.08 -16.78
CA ALA A 18 -6.50 14.97 -17.55
C ALA A 18 -6.51 14.66 -19.06
N LYS A 19 -6.68 13.38 -19.43
CA LYS A 19 -6.73 12.94 -20.83
C LYS A 19 -8.07 13.25 -21.49
N HIS A 20 -9.19 12.95 -20.83
CA HIS A 20 -10.51 12.92 -21.45
C HIS A 20 -11.33 14.19 -21.22
N LEU A 21 -11.25 14.77 -20.02
CA LEU A 21 -12.09 15.92 -19.66
C LEU A 21 -11.90 17.12 -20.60
N PRO A 22 -10.68 17.46 -21.08
CA PRO A 22 -10.51 18.57 -22.00
C PRO A 22 -11.29 18.44 -23.31
N GLY A 23 -11.35 17.25 -23.89
CA GLY A 23 -12.12 17.00 -25.11
C GLY A 23 -13.64 16.97 -24.86
N GLN A 24 -14.07 16.56 -23.66
CA GLN A 24 -15.48 16.57 -23.27
C GLN A 24 -16.03 17.98 -23.03
N LEU A 25 -15.14 18.92 -22.68
CA LEU A 25 -15.46 20.33 -22.39
C LEU A 25 -14.84 21.29 -23.42
N GLU A 26 -14.63 20.82 -24.65
CA GLU A 26 -14.10 21.62 -25.74
C GLU A 26 -14.93 22.90 -25.93
N GLY A 27 -14.27 24.02 -26.24
CA GLY A 27 -14.88 25.35 -26.34
C GLY A 27 -15.19 26.02 -24.99
N LEU A 28 -15.54 25.28 -23.93
CA LEU A 28 -15.71 25.86 -22.58
C LEU A 28 -14.38 26.25 -21.96
N LEU A 29 -13.36 25.38 -22.09
CA LEU A 29 -12.03 25.60 -21.51
C LEU A 29 -11.24 26.75 -22.16
N GLU A 30 -11.67 27.23 -23.32
CA GLU A 30 -11.10 28.40 -24.00
C GLU A 30 -11.46 29.71 -23.27
N ASN A 31 -12.46 29.69 -22.39
CA ASN A 31 -12.83 30.84 -21.58
C ASN A 31 -11.77 31.12 -20.51
N ALA A 32 -11.29 32.36 -20.45
CA ALA A 32 -10.25 32.81 -19.51
C ALA A 32 -10.52 32.44 -18.05
N ARG A 33 -11.79 32.33 -17.62
CA ARG A 33 -12.15 31.94 -16.26
C ARG A 33 -11.71 30.52 -15.87
N PHE A 34 -11.44 29.65 -16.84
CA PHE A 34 -11.01 28.27 -16.60
C PHE A 34 -9.51 28.04 -16.78
N LYS A 35 -8.75 29.08 -17.15
CA LYS A 35 -7.31 28.97 -17.43
C LYS A 35 -6.53 28.36 -16.27
N ASP A 36 -6.81 28.80 -15.04
CA ASP A 36 -6.13 28.29 -13.84
C ASP A 36 -6.50 26.84 -13.54
N GLY A 37 -7.77 26.47 -13.74
CA GLY A 37 -8.24 25.09 -13.59
C GLY A 37 -7.61 24.14 -14.61
N ALA A 38 -7.55 24.55 -15.88
CA ALA A 38 -6.87 23.80 -16.93
C ALA A 38 -5.38 23.63 -16.64
N ALA A 39 -4.70 24.69 -16.18
CA ALA A 39 -3.29 24.62 -15.78
C ALA A 39 -3.07 23.73 -14.54
N ALA A 40 -3.98 23.75 -13.56
CA ALA A 40 -3.92 22.84 -12.42
C ALA A 40 -4.08 21.38 -12.85
N LEU A 41 -5.03 21.09 -13.73
CA LEU A 41 -5.25 19.75 -14.28
C LEU A 41 -4.01 19.23 -15.03
N GLN A 42 -3.36 20.07 -15.84
CA GLN A 42 -2.14 19.70 -16.54
C GLN A 42 -0.96 19.43 -15.58
N ARG A 43 -0.83 20.17 -14.48
CA ARG A 43 0.19 19.86 -13.45
C ARG A 43 -0.07 18.54 -12.76
N LEU A 44 -1.34 18.18 -12.56
CA LEU A 44 -1.73 16.89 -12.00
C LEU A 44 -1.58 15.74 -12.99
N ALA A 45 -1.50 16.04 -14.28
CA ALA A 45 -1.18 15.08 -15.34
C ALA A 45 0.31 14.71 -15.38
N ASP A 46 1.20 15.52 -14.77
CA ASP A 46 2.62 15.17 -14.62
C ASP A 46 2.77 13.95 -13.70
N PRO A 47 3.26 12.81 -14.21
CA PRO A 47 3.40 11.59 -13.43
C PRO A 47 4.29 11.78 -12.19
N THR A 48 5.35 12.57 -12.30
CA THR A 48 6.30 12.79 -11.20
C THR A 48 5.65 13.60 -10.08
N HIS A 49 4.83 14.58 -10.44
CA HIS A 49 4.11 15.39 -9.46
C HIS A 49 3.03 14.56 -8.76
N ALA A 50 2.23 13.82 -9.53
CA ALA A 50 1.16 12.97 -9.01
C ALA A 50 1.71 11.89 -8.06
N GLU A 51 2.79 11.19 -8.43
CA GLU A 51 3.41 10.17 -7.58
C GLU A 51 3.88 10.73 -6.24
N LYS A 52 4.53 11.91 -6.24
CA LYS A 52 4.97 12.57 -5.00
C LYS A 52 3.81 13.00 -4.11
N ALA A 53 2.72 13.48 -4.70
CA ALA A 53 1.52 13.88 -3.96
C ALA A 53 0.84 12.66 -3.33
N LEU A 54 0.62 11.61 -4.13
CA LEU A 54 -0.03 10.37 -3.68
C LEU A 54 0.77 9.65 -2.60
N ALA A 55 2.10 9.66 -2.66
CA ALA A 55 2.97 9.04 -1.66
C ALA A 55 2.87 9.69 -0.27
N ARG A 56 2.44 10.96 -0.19
CA ARG A 56 2.28 11.69 1.08
C ARG A 56 0.88 11.55 1.70
N MET A 57 -0.06 11.03 0.93
CA MET A 57 -1.47 10.95 1.28
C MET A 57 -1.76 9.64 1.99
N SER A 58 -2.67 9.60 2.98
CA SER A 58 -3.12 8.30 3.52
C SER A 58 -3.99 7.55 2.49
N PRO A 59 -4.13 6.22 2.58
CA PRO A 59 -5.04 5.48 1.72
C PRO A 59 -6.50 5.94 1.84
N GLU A 60 -6.93 6.32 3.03
CA GLU A 60 -8.29 6.82 3.31
C GLU A 60 -8.52 8.17 2.64
N GLU A 61 -7.58 9.10 2.79
CA GLU A 61 -7.63 10.41 2.13
C GLU A 61 -7.64 10.26 0.60
N ALA A 62 -6.80 9.37 0.06
CA ALA A 62 -6.77 9.08 -1.36
C ALA A 62 -8.10 8.47 -1.86
N GLY A 63 -8.69 7.56 -1.07
CA GLY A 63 -9.98 6.96 -1.36
C GLY A 63 -11.10 7.99 -1.40
N TRP A 64 -11.18 8.84 -0.36
CA TRP A 64 -12.15 9.92 -0.27
C TRP A 64 -12.03 10.92 -1.44
N LEU A 65 -10.81 11.36 -1.76
CA LEU A 65 -10.58 12.24 -2.91
C LEU A 65 -10.94 11.59 -4.24
N ALA A 66 -10.66 10.30 -4.42
CA ALA A 66 -11.04 9.58 -5.62
C ALA A 66 -12.57 9.51 -5.77
N ASP A 67 -13.30 9.27 -4.68
CA ASP A 67 -14.77 9.26 -4.68
C ASP A 67 -15.33 10.65 -5.03
N LEU A 68 -14.81 11.70 -4.37
CA LEU A 68 -15.23 13.08 -4.63
C LEU A 68 -14.97 13.49 -6.08
N LEU A 69 -13.79 13.20 -6.63
CA LEU A 69 -13.47 13.51 -8.02
C LEU A 69 -14.35 12.73 -9.00
N THR A 70 -14.63 11.46 -8.71
CA THR A 70 -15.51 10.63 -9.54
C THR A 70 -16.92 11.22 -9.58
N GLU A 71 -17.46 11.60 -8.43
CA GLU A 71 -18.77 12.24 -8.31
C GLU A 71 -18.82 13.57 -9.06
N ARG A 72 -17.79 14.42 -8.90
CA ARG A 72 -17.76 15.72 -9.57
C ARG A 72 -17.64 15.60 -11.07
N TRP A 73 -16.87 14.61 -11.56
CA TRP A 73 -16.77 14.37 -13.01
C TRP A 73 -18.11 13.91 -13.57
N SER A 74 -18.81 12.98 -12.92
CA SER A 74 -20.10 12.48 -13.43
C SER A 74 -21.18 13.55 -13.59
N TRP A 75 -21.08 14.67 -12.86
CA TRP A 75 -22.02 15.79 -12.98
C TRP A 75 -21.78 16.65 -14.22
N ILE A 76 -20.56 16.66 -14.76
CA ILE A 76 -20.16 17.58 -15.84
C ILE A 76 -19.90 16.88 -17.17
N ALA A 77 -19.57 15.58 -17.14
CA ALA A 77 -19.33 14.78 -18.33
C ALA A 77 -19.40 13.28 -18.03
N ASP A 78 -19.46 12.46 -19.07
CA ASP A 78 -19.39 11.00 -18.93
C ASP A 78 -18.02 10.56 -18.42
N ILE A 79 -18.00 9.69 -17.40
CA ILE A 79 -16.73 9.18 -16.86
C ILE A 79 -16.09 8.24 -17.88
N GLN A 80 -14.88 8.58 -18.33
CA GLN A 80 -14.05 7.74 -19.20
C GLN A 80 -12.75 7.39 -18.50
N LEU A 81 -12.57 6.11 -18.19
CA LEU A 81 -11.37 5.60 -17.53
C LEU A 81 -10.49 4.87 -18.54
N GLU A 82 -9.19 5.11 -18.46
CA GLU A 82 -8.20 4.32 -19.21
C GLU A 82 -8.16 2.88 -18.68
N PRO A 83 -7.69 1.90 -19.48
CA PRO A 83 -7.43 0.57 -18.96
C PRO A 83 -6.24 0.59 -17.98
N GLU A 84 -6.38 -0.06 -16.84
CA GLU A 84 -5.37 -0.06 -15.77
C GLU A 84 -5.37 -1.39 -15.01
N VAL A 85 -4.18 -1.78 -14.54
CA VAL A 85 -3.98 -2.95 -13.67
C VAL A 85 -3.09 -2.59 -12.49
N ALA A 86 -3.43 -3.17 -11.34
CA ALA A 86 -2.69 -3.00 -10.09
C ALA A 86 -2.52 -4.35 -9.39
N ILE A 87 -1.41 -4.51 -8.69
CA ILE A 87 -1.24 -5.62 -7.75
C ILE A 87 -1.81 -5.19 -6.41
N VAL A 88 -2.76 -5.97 -5.89
CA VAL A 88 -3.29 -5.79 -4.54
C VAL A 88 -2.33 -6.48 -3.57
N ALA A 89 -1.60 -5.68 -2.81
CA ALA A 89 -0.64 -6.13 -1.81
C ALA A 89 -0.65 -5.17 -0.61
N PRO A 90 -0.29 -5.62 0.60
CA PRO A 90 -0.03 -4.72 1.71
C PRO A 90 1.18 -3.84 1.40
N GLU A 91 1.19 -2.61 1.93
CA GLU A 91 2.33 -1.71 1.80
C GLU A 91 3.54 -2.20 2.61
N GLU A 92 3.27 -2.84 3.75
CA GLU A 92 4.28 -3.38 4.63
C GLU A 92 3.86 -4.71 5.27
N LEU A 93 4.87 -5.51 5.62
CA LEU A 93 4.74 -6.80 6.29
C LEU A 93 5.78 -6.90 7.40
N TRP A 94 5.32 -7.29 8.60
CA TRP A 94 6.21 -7.73 9.67
C TRP A 94 6.65 -9.16 9.41
N ILE A 95 7.95 -9.45 9.52
CA ILE A 95 8.54 -10.76 9.22
C ILE A 95 9.50 -11.19 10.33
N GLY A 96 9.34 -12.43 10.77
CA GLY A 96 10.21 -13.09 11.74
C GLY A 96 11.46 -13.71 11.11
N ALA A 97 11.87 -14.86 11.66
CA ALA A 97 12.99 -15.63 11.15
C ALA A 97 12.62 -16.50 9.93
N GLU A 98 11.34 -16.79 9.74
CA GLU A 98 10.85 -17.64 8.66
C GLU A 98 10.17 -16.83 7.54
N PRO A 99 10.28 -17.26 6.27
CA PRO A 99 9.55 -16.63 5.17
C PRO A 99 8.04 -16.75 5.31
N ILE A 100 7.32 -15.69 4.96
CA ILE A 100 5.85 -15.66 4.90
C ILE A 100 5.39 -15.81 3.46
N ARG A 101 4.29 -16.54 3.27
CA ARG A 101 3.61 -16.68 1.98
C ARG A 101 2.30 -15.91 2.03
N LEU A 102 2.12 -14.97 1.11
CA LEU A 102 0.92 -14.14 1.04
C LEU A 102 0.31 -14.23 -0.36
N PRO A 103 -1.01 -14.50 -0.50
CA PRO A 103 -1.66 -14.42 -1.79
C PRO A 103 -1.67 -12.98 -2.30
N LEU A 104 -1.38 -12.81 -3.59
CA LEU A 104 -1.50 -11.56 -4.34
C LEU A 104 -2.57 -11.74 -5.41
N SER A 105 -3.30 -10.67 -5.69
CA SER A 105 -4.28 -10.61 -6.76
C SER A 105 -4.07 -9.37 -7.64
N LEU A 106 -4.64 -9.39 -8.84
CA LEU A 106 -4.73 -8.23 -9.69
C LEU A 106 -6.08 -7.56 -9.54
N ALA A 107 -6.05 -6.25 -9.40
CA ALA A 107 -7.19 -5.37 -9.65
C ALA A 107 -7.06 -4.81 -11.06
N ALA A 108 -8.18 -4.76 -11.79
CA ALA A 108 -8.21 -4.29 -13.17
C ALA A 108 -9.41 -3.36 -13.40
N VAL A 109 -9.22 -2.38 -14.27
CA VAL A 109 -10.26 -1.45 -14.73
C VAL A 109 -10.21 -1.39 -16.25
N GLY A 110 -11.38 -1.44 -16.88
CA GLY A 110 -11.52 -1.24 -18.33
C GLY A 110 -10.97 -2.37 -19.21
N LEU A 111 -10.77 -3.57 -18.66
CA LEU A 111 -10.34 -4.75 -19.40
C LEU A 111 -11.49 -5.69 -19.68
N ASP A 112 -11.42 -6.39 -20.81
CA ASP A 112 -12.27 -7.53 -21.11
C ASP A 112 -11.92 -8.72 -20.17
N GLU A 113 -12.85 -9.67 -20.00
CA GLU A 113 -12.63 -10.86 -19.16
C GLU A 113 -11.52 -11.78 -19.71
N GLY A 114 -10.94 -12.61 -18.83
CA GLY A 114 -9.97 -13.64 -19.22
C GLY A 114 -8.53 -13.15 -19.39
N PHE A 115 -8.14 -12.05 -18.74
CA PHE A 115 -6.75 -11.62 -18.69
C PHE A 115 -5.89 -12.54 -17.82
N GLU A 116 -4.63 -12.69 -18.20
CA GLU A 116 -3.63 -13.47 -17.47
C GLU A 116 -2.37 -12.64 -17.26
N ALA A 117 -1.60 -12.96 -16.22
CA ALA A 117 -0.36 -12.27 -15.94
C ALA A 117 0.82 -13.20 -15.75
N VAL A 118 1.96 -12.81 -16.31
CA VAL A 118 3.26 -13.39 -15.99
C VAL A 118 3.85 -12.61 -14.82
N TRP A 119 4.15 -13.31 -13.73
CA TRP A 119 4.63 -12.71 -12.49
C TRP A 119 6.15 -12.82 -12.36
N GLU A 120 6.77 -11.74 -11.88
CA GLU A 120 8.22 -11.59 -11.73
C GLU A 120 8.57 -11.02 -10.35
N GLY A 121 9.77 -11.33 -9.87
CA GLY A 121 10.31 -10.80 -8.61
C GLY A 121 10.09 -11.72 -7.41
N ALA A 122 9.66 -11.15 -6.29
CA ALA A 122 9.55 -11.85 -5.00
C ALA A 122 8.30 -12.75 -4.89
N VAL A 123 7.99 -13.52 -5.92
CA VAL A 123 6.84 -14.42 -6.00
C VAL A 123 7.28 -15.87 -6.17
N LEU A 124 6.44 -16.81 -5.76
CA LEU A 124 6.64 -18.21 -6.08
C LEU A 124 6.48 -18.43 -7.60
N PRO A 125 7.31 -19.27 -8.23
CA PRO A 125 7.13 -19.65 -9.63
C PRO A 125 5.74 -20.25 -9.83
N SER A 126 5.00 -19.71 -10.81
CA SER A 126 3.67 -20.16 -11.17
C SER A 126 3.45 -20.01 -12.67
N PRO A 127 2.53 -20.77 -13.28
CA PRO A 127 2.05 -20.47 -14.63
C PRO A 127 1.39 -19.07 -14.67
N PRO A 128 1.18 -18.52 -15.87
CA PRO A 128 0.43 -17.29 -16.04
C PRO A 128 -0.96 -17.39 -15.40
N ALA A 129 -1.31 -16.40 -14.57
CA ALA A 129 -2.56 -16.37 -13.82
C ALA A 129 -2.87 -14.95 -13.34
N SER A 130 -4.12 -14.69 -12.96
CA SER A 130 -4.55 -13.40 -12.38
C SER A 130 -4.16 -13.23 -10.90
N SER A 131 -3.56 -14.26 -10.30
CA SER A 131 -3.10 -14.29 -8.91
C SER A 131 -1.71 -14.93 -8.81
N ALA A 132 -0.96 -14.56 -7.78
CA ALA A 132 0.33 -15.17 -7.43
C ALA A 132 0.47 -15.31 -5.92
N THR A 133 1.58 -15.90 -5.47
CA THR A 133 1.94 -15.95 -4.05
C THR A 133 3.25 -15.20 -3.84
N LEU A 134 3.22 -14.12 -3.06
CA LEU A 134 4.41 -13.43 -2.57
C LEU A 134 5.19 -14.37 -1.65
N LEU A 135 6.49 -14.49 -1.88
CA LEU A 135 7.43 -15.13 -0.96
C LEU A 135 8.23 -14.03 -0.25
N ALA A 136 7.72 -13.60 0.90
CA ALA A 136 8.32 -12.55 1.70
C ALA A 136 9.41 -13.16 2.61
N ARG A 137 10.68 -12.99 2.21
CA ARG A 137 11.83 -13.51 2.98
C ARG A 137 12.29 -12.49 4.04
N PRO A 138 12.76 -12.95 5.20
CA PRO A 138 13.36 -12.05 6.19
C PRO A 138 14.53 -11.26 5.57
N PRO A 139 14.65 -9.96 5.84
CA PRO A 139 15.79 -9.18 5.34
C PRO A 139 17.10 -9.68 5.94
N GLU A 140 18.18 -9.58 5.17
CA GLU A 140 19.54 -9.86 5.65
C GLU A 140 19.99 -8.70 6.55
N GLY A 141 20.10 -8.96 7.86
CA GLY A 141 20.50 -7.97 8.85
C GLY A 141 19.34 -7.16 9.46
N LYS A 142 19.66 -5.95 9.92
CA LYS A 142 18.74 -5.06 10.66
C LYS A 142 18.03 -4.04 9.78
N ALA A 143 18.46 -3.84 8.54
CA ALA A 143 17.82 -2.91 7.63
C ALA A 143 16.47 -3.46 7.15
N PRO A 144 15.46 -2.59 6.90
CA PRO A 144 14.22 -3.02 6.28
C PRO A 144 14.50 -3.58 4.87
N GLY A 145 13.84 -4.69 4.54
CA GLY A 145 13.88 -5.30 3.21
C GLY A 145 12.82 -4.73 2.29
N ILE A 146 12.95 -4.99 0.98
CA ILE A 146 11.93 -4.66 -0.01
C ILE A 146 11.67 -5.89 -0.87
N ALA A 147 10.44 -6.39 -0.87
CA ALA A 147 9.96 -7.35 -1.86
C ALA A 147 9.41 -6.59 -3.06
N LYS A 148 10.11 -6.67 -4.20
CA LYS A 148 9.63 -6.11 -5.47
C LYS A 148 8.85 -7.17 -6.22
N VAL A 149 7.64 -6.84 -6.66
CA VAL A 149 6.79 -7.72 -7.46
C VAL A 149 6.34 -6.97 -8.70
N ARG A 150 6.37 -7.66 -9.83
CA ARG A 150 5.91 -7.17 -11.12
C ARG A 150 5.00 -8.20 -11.78
N ALA A 151 3.95 -7.72 -12.44
CA ALA A 151 3.04 -8.53 -13.24
C ALA A 151 2.97 -7.94 -14.65
N GLN A 152 3.28 -8.75 -15.66
CA GLN A 152 3.02 -8.42 -17.06
C GLN A 152 1.68 -9.02 -17.46
N VAL A 153 0.66 -8.18 -17.61
CA VAL A 153 -0.72 -8.60 -17.86
C VAL A 153 -1.00 -8.58 -19.36
N ARG A 154 -1.38 -9.73 -19.91
CA ARG A 154 -1.90 -9.86 -21.28
C ARG A 154 -3.41 -9.79 -21.21
N ALA A 155 -4.00 -8.80 -21.87
CA ALA A 155 -5.42 -8.52 -21.80
C ALA A 155 -5.98 -8.09 -23.16
N SER A 156 -7.29 -7.89 -23.20
CA SER A 156 -7.97 -7.23 -24.31
C SER A 156 -8.77 -6.05 -23.79
N VAL A 157 -8.88 -5.01 -24.60
CA VAL A 157 -9.72 -3.83 -24.34
C VAL A 157 -10.59 -3.62 -25.57
N LYS A 158 -11.91 -3.78 -25.43
CA LYS A 158 -12.86 -3.66 -26.56
C LYS A 158 -12.47 -4.58 -27.72
N GLY A 159 -12.02 -5.80 -27.41
CA GLY A 159 -11.60 -6.81 -28.39
C GLY A 159 -10.20 -6.61 -28.98
N GLN A 160 -9.47 -5.57 -28.61
CA GLN A 160 -8.08 -5.36 -29.05
C GLN A 160 -7.09 -5.83 -28.00
N ARG A 161 -6.13 -6.66 -28.39
CA ARG A 161 -5.09 -7.18 -27.48
C ARG A 161 -4.13 -6.09 -27.04
N CYS A 162 -3.82 -6.05 -25.75
CA CYS A 162 -2.83 -5.14 -25.17
C CYS A 162 -1.99 -5.84 -24.09
N VAL A 163 -0.88 -5.22 -23.73
CA VAL A 163 -0.04 -5.62 -22.59
C VAL A 163 0.05 -4.47 -21.61
N LEU A 164 -0.26 -4.73 -20.35
CA LEU A 164 -0.16 -3.78 -19.25
C LEU A 164 0.84 -4.28 -18.21
N ILE A 165 1.42 -3.38 -17.44
CA ILE A 165 2.41 -3.72 -16.42
C ILE A 165 1.93 -3.16 -15.08
N ALA A 166 1.81 -4.04 -14.09
CA ALA A 166 1.61 -3.64 -12.69
C ALA A 166 2.90 -3.91 -11.90
N GLN A 167 3.21 -3.02 -10.98
CA GLN A 167 4.36 -3.14 -10.09
C GLN A 167 4.01 -2.69 -8.68
N VAL A 168 4.54 -3.38 -7.68
CA VAL A 168 4.42 -3.01 -6.27
C VAL A 168 5.70 -3.34 -5.52
N GLN A 169 5.95 -2.57 -4.47
CA GLN A 169 7.02 -2.83 -3.51
C GLN A 169 6.39 -2.99 -2.13
N VAL A 170 6.68 -4.11 -1.48
CA VAL A 170 6.23 -4.39 -0.11
C VAL A 170 7.41 -4.23 0.82
N ALA A 171 7.28 -3.34 1.81
CA ALA A 171 8.31 -3.15 2.83
C ALA A 171 8.30 -4.33 3.80
N LEU A 172 9.48 -4.92 4.05
CA LEU A 172 9.65 -6.07 4.93
C LEU A 172 10.34 -5.60 6.21
N ARG A 173 9.63 -5.62 7.34
CA ARG A 173 10.11 -5.11 8.62
C ARG A 173 10.35 -6.24 9.61
N ARG A 174 11.45 -6.15 10.35
CA ARG A 174 11.66 -7.04 11.50
C ARG A 174 11.11 -6.39 12.76
N PRO A 175 10.32 -7.13 13.57
CA PRO A 175 9.80 -6.59 14.80
C PRO A 175 10.91 -6.37 15.82
N SER A 176 10.81 -5.28 16.55
CA SER A 176 11.65 -4.93 17.68
C SER A 176 10.77 -4.28 18.74
N VAL A 177 11.01 -4.61 20.00
CA VAL A 177 10.32 -3.95 21.12
C VAL A 177 11.36 -3.36 22.04
N VAL A 178 11.28 -2.05 22.25
CA VAL A 178 12.10 -1.35 23.24
C VAL A 178 11.27 -1.21 24.49
N VAL A 179 11.84 -1.63 25.61
CA VAL A 179 11.18 -1.62 26.92
C VAL A 179 11.83 -0.55 27.77
N SER A 180 11.05 0.29 28.45
CA SER A 180 11.56 1.25 29.42
C SER A 180 12.19 0.56 30.62
N ASP A 181 13.07 1.27 31.33
CA ASP A 181 13.77 0.73 32.52
C ASP A 181 12.79 0.28 33.62
N ASP A 182 11.68 0.99 33.79
CA ASP A 182 10.62 0.64 34.74
C ASP A 182 9.66 -0.47 34.25
N ARG A 183 9.87 -0.97 33.02
CA ARG A 183 9.07 -2.00 32.34
C ARG A 183 7.58 -1.68 32.20
N ARG A 184 7.20 -0.41 32.30
CA ARG A 184 5.81 0.05 32.13
C ARG A 184 5.50 0.55 30.73
N ARG A 185 6.51 0.88 29.93
CA ARG A 185 6.35 1.38 28.57
C ARG A 185 7.06 0.49 27.58
N LEU A 186 6.33 0.04 26.58
CA LEU A 186 6.85 -0.78 25.50
C LEU A 186 6.60 -0.08 24.18
N LEU A 187 7.67 0.12 23.43
CA LEU A 187 7.64 0.74 22.11
C LEU A 187 7.86 -0.35 21.06
N ALA A 188 6.79 -0.71 20.35
CA ALA A 188 6.85 -1.62 19.22
C ALA A 188 7.24 -0.86 17.95
N GLN A 189 8.33 -1.29 17.32
CA GLN A 189 8.89 -0.62 16.15
C GLN A 189 9.75 -1.59 15.32
N ASP A 190 10.25 -1.13 14.18
CA ASP A 190 11.33 -1.80 13.48
C ASP A 190 12.70 -1.36 14.01
N HIS A 191 13.77 -1.98 13.50
CA HIS A 191 15.14 -1.61 13.87
C HIS A 191 15.56 -0.20 13.39
N ALA A 192 14.81 0.43 12.49
CA ALA A 192 15.03 1.81 12.08
C ALA A 192 14.25 2.82 12.94
N GLY A 193 13.52 2.36 13.97
CA GLY A 193 12.74 3.19 14.87
C GLY A 193 11.36 3.59 14.32
N ARG A 194 10.88 2.93 13.25
CA ARG A 194 9.55 3.22 12.72
C ARG A 194 8.48 2.51 13.55
N PRO A 195 7.47 3.24 14.07
CA PRO A 195 6.52 2.69 15.01
C PRO A 195 5.56 1.69 14.35
N ALA A 196 5.28 0.60 15.06
CA ALA A 196 4.26 -0.38 14.70
C ALA A 196 2.94 0.03 15.35
N VAL A 197 2.05 0.71 14.61
CA VAL A 197 0.79 1.26 15.13
C VAL A 197 -0.39 0.35 14.80
N GLY A 198 -1.28 0.11 15.76
CA GLY A 198 -2.44 -0.77 15.58
C GLY A 198 -2.08 -2.24 15.44
N CYS A 199 -0.85 -2.61 15.82
CA CYS A 199 -0.36 -3.97 15.77
C CYS A 199 -0.64 -4.69 17.08
N ARG A 200 -0.85 -6.00 17.01
CA ARG A 200 -1.01 -6.87 18.17
C ARG A 200 0.34 -7.12 18.84
N LEU A 201 0.53 -6.62 20.06
CA LEU A 201 1.69 -6.91 20.92
C LEU A 201 1.28 -7.91 22.02
N GLU A 202 1.90 -9.09 22.02
CA GLU A 202 1.74 -10.11 23.06
C GLU A 202 2.87 -9.97 24.08
N ILE A 203 2.51 -9.84 25.35
CA ILE A 203 3.41 -9.79 26.51
C ILE A 203 3.09 -11.02 27.37
N GLY A 204 3.78 -12.12 27.10
CA GLY A 204 3.42 -13.42 27.69
C GLY A 204 2.02 -13.85 27.23
N PRO A 205 1.06 -14.09 28.15
CA PRO A 205 -0.32 -14.42 27.78
C PRO A 205 -1.17 -13.20 27.41
N ASP A 206 -0.73 -11.99 27.77
CA ASP A 206 -1.53 -10.77 27.62
C ASP A 206 -1.38 -10.19 26.22
N VAL A 207 -2.49 -9.68 25.68
CA VAL A 207 -2.53 -9.11 24.33
C VAL A 207 -2.93 -7.65 24.40
N HIS A 208 -2.09 -6.80 23.82
CA HIS A 208 -2.27 -5.36 23.74
C HIS A 208 -2.30 -4.93 22.28
N LEU A 209 -3.04 -3.86 21.99
CA LEU A 209 -2.96 -3.18 20.70
C LEU A 209 -2.02 -1.98 20.84
N THR A 210 -1.05 -1.85 19.95
CA THR A 210 -0.11 -0.74 19.98
C THR A 210 -0.81 0.57 19.60
N GLY A 211 -0.63 1.59 20.43
CA GLY A 211 -1.24 2.90 20.25
C GLY A 211 -0.44 3.81 19.31
N ALA A 212 -0.68 5.12 19.43
CA ALA A 212 0.07 6.13 18.70
C ALA A 212 1.58 5.99 18.95
N GLY A 213 2.37 6.09 17.88
CA GLY A 213 3.81 5.87 17.96
C GLY A 213 4.22 4.44 18.33
N GLY A 214 3.33 3.46 18.29
CA GLY A 214 3.63 2.06 18.61
C GLY A 214 3.77 1.78 20.10
N LEU A 215 3.32 2.70 20.94
CA LEU A 215 3.43 2.63 22.40
C LEU A 215 2.34 1.73 23.01
N VAL A 216 2.74 0.94 24.00
CA VAL A 216 1.86 0.28 24.97
C VAL A 216 2.31 0.70 26.36
N GLU A 217 1.38 1.27 27.13
CA GLU A 217 1.59 1.61 28.53
C GLU A 217 0.87 0.58 29.41
N LEU A 218 1.60 0.04 30.39
CA LEU A 218 1.10 -0.95 31.34
C LEU A 218 0.83 -0.29 32.69
N GLU A 219 -0.26 -0.69 33.33
CA GLU A 219 -0.61 -0.23 34.68
C GLU A 219 0.40 -0.75 35.72
N VAL A 220 0.91 -1.96 35.50
CA VAL A 220 1.89 -2.65 36.35
C VAL A 220 3.13 -3.01 35.51
N PRO A 221 4.35 -2.92 36.06
CA PRO A 221 5.56 -3.33 35.35
C PRO A 221 5.46 -4.76 34.79
N ALA A 222 5.88 -4.95 33.54
CA ALA A 222 5.94 -6.26 32.94
C ALA A 222 6.94 -7.17 33.69
N PRO A 223 6.62 -8.45 33.94
CA PRO A 223 7.55 -9.35 34.61
C PRO A 223 8.82 -9.59 33.76
N PRO A 224 10.01 -9.68 34.40
CA PRO A 224 11.26 -9.89 33.69
C PRO A 224 11.30 -11.25 32.99
N GLY A 225 11.93 -11.32 31.83
CA GLY A 225 12.09 -12.55 31.04
C GLY A 225 10.84 -13.00 30.26
N VAL A 226 9.71 -12.29 30.40
CA VAL A 226 8.48 -12.57 29.64
C VAL A 226 8.70 -12.38 28.15
N SER A 227 8.18 -13.30 27.33
CA SER A 227 8.31 -13.24 25.88
C SER A 227 7.49 -12.11 25.27
N LEU A 228 8.07 -11.43 24.29
CA LEU A 228 7.41 -10.40 23.49
C LEU A 228 7.19 -10.92 22.07
N LYS A 229 5.97 -10.77 21.55
CA LYS A 229 5.66 -11.03 20.13
C LYS A 229 4.86 -9.90 19.53
N LEU A 230 5.20 -9.48 18.32
CA LEU A 230 4.46 -8.47 17.55
C LEU A 230 3.84 -9.15 16.33
N GLU A 231 2.51 -9.08 16.17
CA GLU A 231 1.77 -9.83 15.14
C GLU A 231 2.07 -11.33 15.17
N GLY A 232 2.22 -11.89 16.38
CA GLY A 232 2.63 -13.29 16.59
C GLY A 232 4.10 -13.58 16.32
N ILE A 233 4.89 -12.59 15.86
CA ILE A 233 6.30 -12.75 15.53
C ILE A 233 7.17 -12.44 16.76
N PRO A 234 8.08 -13.34 17.17
CA PRO A 234 8.98 -13.08 18.28
C PRO A 234 9.79 -11.78 18.12
N ALA A 235 9.72 -10.91 19.13
CA ALA A 235 10.38 -9.60 19.14
C ALA A 235 11.39 -9.44 20.29
N GLY A 236 11.50 -10.44 21.17
CA GLY A 236 12.47 -10.46 22.27
C GLY A 236 11.86 -10.95 23.58
N ARG A 237 12.44 -10.49 24.70
CA ARG A 237 11.93 -10.72 26.05
C ARG A 237 12.03 -9.43 26.86
N ILE A 238 11.18 -9.27 27.86
CA ILE A 238 11.31 -8.20 28.85
C ILE A 238 12.70 -8.31 29.52
N PRO A 239 13.50 -7.23 29.55
CA PRO A 239 14.80 -7.26 30.21
C PRO A 239 14.65 -7.58 31.70
N GLY A 240 15.63 -8.33 32.23
CA GLY A 240 15.78 -8.53 33.68
C GLY A 240 16.39 -7.30 34.34
N ASP A 241 16.39 -7.27 35.67
CA ASP A 241 17.22 -6.32 36.40
C ASP A 241 18.69 -6.70 36.11
N ASN A 242 19.44 -5.79 35.47
CA ASN A 242 20.90 -5.96 35.37
C ASN A 242 21.45 -5.97 36.81
N PRO A 243 22.30 -6.94 37.19
CA PRO A 243 22.93 -6.96 38.51
C PRO A 243 23.83 -5.74 38.75
#